data_AF-A0A6G1R7K0-F1
#
_entry.id   AF-A0A6G1R7K0-F1
#
_cell.length_a   1.000
_cell.length_b   1.000
_cell.length_c   1.000
_cell.angle_alpha   90.00
_cell.angle_beta   90.00
_cell.angle_gamma   90.00
#
_symmetry.space_group_name_H-M   'P 1'
#
loop_
_entity.id
_entity.type
_entity.pdbx_description
1 polymer ?
#
loop_
_entity_poly.entity_id
_entity_poly.type
_entity_poly.pdbx_seq_one_letter_code
_entity_poly.pdbx_strand_id
1 'polypeptide(L)'
;LVNSLSLEDLHAFVALILCLRGKSAAQLAGLQVAQVDSRAVHLGAVFVRGLTTLLMANSACGFPFRMDDLMPWEVFDGKLFQEKYQQSHRGCSLEELLEGNDSLYTPFQNLKSLICKTCMAKKRKIQSRPRGNGFIPGAQQREFNPRFQQAHRSYFVPPYYNQARGHLSRNPQPQGRQYGMGHPDRRRRFHLPP
;
A
#
# COMPACT_ATOMS: atom_id res chain seq x y z
N LEU A 1 14.30 6.25 7.84
CA LEU A 1 14.41 5.25 6.75
C LEU A 1 14.95 3.96 7.34
N VAL A 2 14.35 2.80 7.03
CA VAL A 2 14.87 1.49 7.46
C VAL A 2 15.98 1.06 6.51
N ASN A 3 17.16 0.77 7.04
CA ASN A 3 18.37 0.44 6.28
C ASN A 3 18.83 -1.02 6.47
N SER A 4 18.15 -1.80 7.30
CA SER A 4 18.45 -3.20 7.57
C SER A 4 17.19 -3.99 7.93
N LEU A 5 17.21 -5.29 7.67
CA LEU A 5 16.16 -6.26 8.02
C LEU A 5 16.71 -7.21 9.10
N SER A 6 16.02 -7.32 10.24
CA SER A 6 16.36 -8.29 11.28
C SER A 6 15.65 -9.62 11.08
N LEU A 7 16.05 -10.64 11.86
CA LEU A 7 15.38 -11.95 11.83
C LEU A 7 13.93 -11.85 12.30
N GLU A 8 13.66 -11.01 13.28
CA GLU A 8 12.33 -10.79 13.84
C GLU A 8 11.45 -9.99 12.87
N ASP A 9 12.02 -9.03 12.12
CA ASP A 9 11.29 -8.36 11.04
C ASP A 9 10.88 -9.38 9.96
N LEU A 10 11.79 -10.29 9.61
CA LEU A 10 11.53 -11.37 8.65
C LEU A 10 10.42 -12.31 9.16
N HIS A 11 10.49 -12.74 10.41
CA HIS A 11 9.45 -13.56 11.03
C HIS A 11 8.09 -12.88 10.96
N ALA A 12 8.02 -11.58 11.26
CA ALA A 12 6.78 -10.81 11.19
C ALA A 12 6.18 -10.77 9.77
N PHE A 13 7.02 -10.57 8.74
CA PHE A 13 6.55 -10.59 7.35
C PHE A 13 6.08 -11.97 6.89
N VAL A 14 6.82 -13.03 7.22
CA VAL A 14 6.42 -14.39 6.84
C VAL A 14 5.12 -14.79 7.56
N ALA A 15 4.99 -14.46 8.84
CA ALA A 15 3.77 -14.70 9.60
C ALA A 15 2.58 -13.89 9.05
N LEU A 16 2.79 -12.61 8.70
CA LEU A 16 1.77 -11.79 8.04
C LEU A 16 1.23 -12.48 6.79
N ILE A 17 2.10 -12.85 5.85
CA ILE A 17 1.70 -13.41 4.56
C ILE A 17 0.93 -14.72 4.74
N LEU A 18 1.35 -15.57 5.69
CA LEU A 18 0.72 -16.87 5.91
C LEU A 18 -0.62 -16.75 6.66
N CYS A 19 -0.67 -15.95 7.72
CA CYS A 19 -1.89 -15.78 8.51
C CYS A 19 -2.96 -14.98 7.76
N LEU A 20 -2.57 -14.02 6.91
CA LEU A 20 -3.52 -13.18 6.17
C LEU A 20 -4.48 -14.01 5.30
N ARG A 21 -3.95 -15.05 4.62
CA ARG A 21 -4.74 -15.93 3.74
C ARG A 21 -5.90 -16.65 4.43
N GLY A 22 -5.80 -16.84 5.74
CA GLY A 22 -6.83 -17.50 6.54
C GLY A 22 -7.79 -16.55 7.26
N LYS A 23 -7.66 -15.23 7.06
CA LYS A 23 -8.47 -14.23 7.77
C LYS A 23 -9.49 -13.56 6.86
N SER A 24 -10.72 -13.49 7.36
CA SER A 24 -11.78 -12.68 6.78
C SER A 24 -11.58 -11.18 7.07
N ALA A 25 -12.21 -10.33 6.26
CA ALA A 25 -12.22 -8.89 6.49
C ALA A 25 -12.78 -8.51 7.88
N ALA A 26 -13.77 -9.25 8.40
CA ALA A 26 -14.32 -9.02 9.73
C ALA A 26 -13.30 -9.31 10.84
N GLN A 27 -12.52 -10.40 10.71
CA GLN A 27 -11.45 -10.72 11.66
C GLN A 27 -10.35 -9.66 11.64
N LEU A 28 -9.93 -9.20 10.45
CA LEU A 28 -8.94 -8.13 10.30
C LEU A 28 -9.45 -6.79 10.84
N ALA A 29 -10.73 -6.48 10.63
CA ALA A 29 -11.37 -5.30 11.18
C ALA A 29 -11.34 -5.30 12.71
N GLY A 30 -11.58 -6.46 13.34
CA GLY A 30 -11.58 -6.64 14.78
C GLY A 30 -10.20 -6.68 15.46
N LEU A 31 -9.10 -6.73 14.71
CA LEU A 31 -7.75 -6.71 15.29
C LEU A 31 -7.49 -5.42 16.08
N GLN A 32 -6.99 -5.59 17.31
CA GLN A 32 -6.64 -4.50 18.19
C GLN A 32 -5.13 -4.39 18.32
N VAL A 33 -4.57 -3.25 17.88
CA VAL A 33 -3.15 -2.95 18.00
C VAL A 33 -2.97 -1.92 19.10
N ALA A 34 -2.46 -2.33 20.26
CA ALA A 34 -2.32 -1.47 21.43
C ALA A 34 -1.44 -0.23 21.16
N GLN A 35 -0.40 -0.38 20.33
CA GLN A 35 0.50 0.70 19.95
C GLN A 35 1.01 0.48 18.53
N VAL A 36 1.07 1.54 17.72
CA VAL A 36 1.65 1.48 16.38
C VAL A 36 3.16 1.68 16.48
N ASP A 37 3.94 0.72 15.99
CA ASP A 37 5.38 0.83 15.94
C ASP A 37 5.85 1.56 14.67
N SER A 38 6.68 2.59 14.84
CA SER A 38 7.18 3.41 13.73
C SER A 38 8.10 2.63 12.77
N ARG A 39 8.89 1.67 13.25
CA ARG A 39 9.72 0.83 12.38
C ARG A 39 8.83 -0.11 11.57
N ALA A 40 7.81 -0.71 12.17
CA ALA A 40 6.83 -1.51 11.44
C ALA A 40 6.11 -0.69 10.36
N VAL A 41 5.71 0.56 10.64
CA VAL A 41 5.14 1.44 9.60
C VAL A 41 6.11 1.64 8.44
N HIS A 42 7.39 1.94 8.72
CA HIS A 42 8.39 2.13 7.67
C HIS A 42 8.68 0.84 6.88
N LEU A 43 8.71 -0.33 7.55
CA LEU A 43 8.88 -1.63 6.91
C LEU A 43 7.71 -1.93 5.96
N GLY A 44 6.47 -1.71 6.42
CA GLY A 44 5.27 -1.86 5.60
C GLY A 44 5.29 -0.94 4.37
N ALA A 45 5.69 0.32 4.55
CA ALA A 45 5.82 1.26 3.44
C ALA A 45 6.86 0.80 2.39
N VAL A 46 8.00 0.25 2.83
CA VAL A 46 9.01 -0.32 1.92
C VAL A 46 8.47 -1.55 1.19
N PHE A 47 7.73 -2.42 1.88
CA PHE A 47 7.08 -3.60 1.30
C PHE A 47 6.09 -3.21 0.21
N VAL A 48 5.14 -2.30 0.50
CA VAL A 48 4.13 -1.84 -0.47
C VAL A 48 4.78 -1.19 -1.68
N ARG A 49 5.84 -0.39 -1.50
CA ARG A 49 6.62 0.16 -2.63
C ARG A 49 7.29 -0.94 -3.47
N GLY A 50 7.79 -1.99 -2.82
CA GLY A 50 8.31 -3.18 -3.49
C GLY A 50 7.24 -3.89 -4.31
N LEU A 51 6.03 -4.04 -3.76
CA LEU A 51 4.89 -4.61 -4.46
C LEU A 51 4.49 -3.79 -5.69
N THR A 52 4.48 -2.46 -5.61
CA THR A 52 4.27 -1.59 -6.78
C THR A 52 5.32 -1.84 -7.86
N THR A 53 6.58 -2.04 -7.46
CA THR A 53 7.67 -2.36 -8.40
C THR A 53 7.47 -3.74 -9.04
N LEU A 54 7.04 -4.73 -8.25
CA LEU A 54 6.70 -6.06 -8.74
C LEU A 54 5.54 -6.02 -9.75
N LEU A 55 4.49 -5.23 -9.47
CA LEU A 55 3.37 -5.04 -10.40
C LEU A 55 3.83 -4.45 -11.74
N MET A 56 4.66 -3.41 -11.71
CA MET A 56 5.24 -2.84 -12.94
C MET A 56 6.08 -3.86 -13.72
N ALA A 57 6.91 -4.63 -13.02
CA ALA A 57 7.72 -5.69 -13.63
C ALA A 57 6.83 -6.80 -14.21
N ASN A 58 5.75 -7.19 -13.52
CA ASN A 58 4.79 -8.17 -14.00
C ASN A 58 4.16 -7.70 -15.32
N SER A 59 3.70 -6.44 -15.39
CA SER A 59 3.15 -5.87 -16.63
C SER A 59 4.18 -5.78 -17.76
N ALA A 60 5.39 -5.34 -17.45
CA ALA A 60 6.47 -5.22 -18.45
C ALA A 60 6.89 -6.58 -19.03
N CYS A 61 6.77 -7.65 -18.25
CA CYS A 61 7.09 -9.02 -18.65
C CYS A 61 5.90 -9.77 -19.28
N GLY A 62 4.79 -9.11 -19.60
CA GLY A 62 3.63 -9.74 -20.24
C GLY A 62 2.76 -10.57 -19.29
N PHE A 63 2.70 -10.18 -18.01
CA PHE A 63 1.85 -10.78 -16.97
C PHE A 63 2.11 -12.28 -16.67
N PRO A 64 3.35 -12.67 -16.30
CA PRO A 64 3.65 -14.04 -15.87
C PRO A 64 2.93 -14.45 -14.57
N PHE A 65 2.46 -13.49 -13.77
CA PHE A 65 1.62 -13.72 -12.58
C PHE A 65 0.24 -13.08 -12.77
N ARG A 66 -0.78 -13.70 -12.16
CA ARG A 66 -2.14 -13.14 -12.13
C ARG A 66 -2.14 -11.83 -11.33
N MET A 67 -2.84 -10.82 -11.84
CA MET A 67 -2.94 -9.53 -11.16
C MET A 67 -3.65 -9.64 -9.81
N ASP A 68 -4.70 -10.47 -9.74
CA ASP A 68 -5.46 -10.69 -8.51
C ASP A 68 -4.55 -11.10 -7.35
N ASP A 69 -3.62 -12.03 -7.59
CA ASP A 69 -2.68 -12.56 -6.59
C ASP A 69 -1.65 -11.52 -6.11
N LEU A 70 -1.49 -10.41 -6.84
CA LEU A 70 -0.54 -9.34 -6.53
C LEU A 70 -1.19 -8.10 -5.94
N MET A 71 -2.52 -8.08 -5.78
CA MET A 71 -3.20 -6.90 -5.28
C MET A 71 -2.79 -6.62 -3.82
N PRO A 72 -2.60 -5.35 -3.43
CA PRO A 72 -2.09 -5.02 -2.09
C PRO A 72 -2.91 -5.62 -0.94
N TRP A 73 -4.23 -5.73 -1.11
CA TRP A 73 -5.12 -6.30 -0.10
C TRP A 73 -4.99 -7.83 0.06
N GLU A 74 -4.48 -8.54 -0.95
CA GLU A 74 -4.25 -9.99 -0.87
C GLU A 74 -2.97 -10.33 -0.09
N VAL A 75 -2.03 -9.39 -0.02
CA VAL A 75 -0.66 -9.67 0.48
C VAL A 75 -0.26 -8.85 1.70
N PHE A 76 -1.03 -7.83 2.07
CA PHE A 76 -0.68 -6.95 3.19
C PHE A 76 -1.89 -6.38 3.93
N ASP A 77 -1.94 -6.62 5.24
CA ASP A 77 -2.80 -5.90 6.18
C ASP A 77 -1.93 -5.21 7.24
N GLY A 78 -2.10 -3.90 7.43
CA GLY A 78 -1.27 -3.11 8.32
C GLY A 78 -1.48 -3.41 9.80
N LYS A 79 -2.70 -3.77 10.22
CA LYS A 79 -3.01 -4.09 11.62
C LYS A 79 -2.44 -5.45 11.99
N LEU A 80 -2.64 -6.44 11.12
CA LEU A 80 -2.06 -7.76 11.26
C LEU A 80 -0.53 -7.68 11.29
N PHE A 81 0.08 -6.88 10.41
CA PHE A 81 1.53 -6.73 10.41
C PHE A 81 2.06 -6.13 11.72
N GLN A 82 1.38 -5.13 12.28
CA GLN A 82 1.76 -4.56 13.58
C GLN A 82 1.68 -5.58 14.72
N GLU A 83 0.64 -6.42 14.73
CA GLU A 83 0.50 -7.50 15.71
C GLU A 83 1.64 -8.53 15.59
N LYS A 84 1.87 -9.06 14.38
CA LYS A 84 2.95 -10.04 14.12
C LYS A 84 4.34 -9.47 14.37
N TYR A 85 4.53 -8.18 14.08
CA TYR A 85 5.75 -7.45 14.38
C TYR A 85 6.04 -7.42 15.87
N GLN A 86 5.05 -7.06 16.68
CA GLN A 86 5.20 -7.03 18.14
C GLN A 86 5.44 -8.41 18.72
N GLN A 87 4.69 -9.43 18.30
CA GLN A 87 4.88 -10.82 18.73
C GLN A 87 6.30 -11.31 18.43
N SER A 88 6.76 -11.10 17.18
CA SER A 88 8.11 -11.51 16.75
C SER A 88 9.20 -10.81 17.56
N HIS A 89 9.01 -9.54 17.89
CA HIS A 89 10.00 -8.75 18.62
C HIS A 89 10.00 -9.00 20.13
N ARG A 90 8.91 -9.50 20.72
CA ARG A 90 8.83 -9.94 22.12
C ARG A 90 9.39 -11.35 22.35
N GLY A 91 9.76 -12.06 21.28
CA GLY A 91 10.24 -13.42 21.37
C GLY A 91 9.13 -14.46 21.60
N CYS A 92 7.91 -14.18 21.12
CA CYS A 92 6.81 -15.16 21.13
C CYS A 92 7.20 -16.46 20.42
N SER A 93 6.55 -17.55 20.81
CA SER A 93 6.78 -18.85 20.18
C SER A 93 6.29 -18.84 18.72
N LEU A 94 6.77 -19.80 17.92
CA LEU A 94 6.28 -19.94 16.54
C LEU A 94 4.79 -20.31 16.51
N GLU A 95 4.34 -21.09 17.50
CA GLU A 95 2.94 -21.45 17.69
C GLU A 95 2.07 -20.22 17.89
N GLU A 96 2.45 -19.33 18.80
CA GLU A 96 1.75 -18.08 19.05
C GLU A 96 1.76 -17.18 17.81
N LEU A 97 2.92 -17.06 17.16
CA LEU A 97 3.08 -16.23 15.96
C LEU A 97 2.19 -16.70 14.80
N LEU A 98 2.01 -18.02 14.68
CA LEU A 98 1.17 -18.67 13.66
C LEU A 98 -0.26 -18.99 14.15
N GLU A 99 -0.66 -18.46 15.30
CA GLU A 99 -2.03 -18.58 15.84
C GLU A 99 -2.46 -20.03 16.08
N GLY A 100 -1.52 -20.90 16.47
CA GLY A 100 -1.77 -22.33 16.69
C GLY A 100 -2.08 -23.11 15.42
N ASN A 101 -1.87 -22.54 14.23
CA ASN A 101 -2.14 -23.22 12.97
C ASN A 101 -0.91 -24.01 12.49
N ASP A 102 -0.86 -25.29 12.86
CA ASP A 102 0.23 -26.21 12.51
C ASP A 102 0.48 -26.35 11.01
N SER A 103 -0.55 -26.18 10.17
CA SER A 103 -0.40 -26.25 8.71
C SER A 103 0.53 -25.16 8.14
N LEU A 104 0.74 -24.07 8.88
CA LEU A 104 1.57 -22.94 8.46
C LEU A 104 3.06 -23.11 8.83
N TYR A 105 3.42 -24.09 9.66
CA TYR A 105 4.80 -24.24 10.15
C TYR A 105 5.78 -24.56 9.03
N THR A 106 5.46 -25.56 8.20
CA THR A 106 6.32 -25.95 7.07
C THR A 106 6.45 -24.81 6.05
N PRO A 107 5.35 -24.17 5.58
CA PRO A 107 5.45 -22.96 4.75
C PRO A 107 6.30 -21.84 5.36
N PHE A 108 6.16 -21.59 6.67
CA PHE A 108 6.94 -20.57 7.38
C PHE A 108 8.44 -20.87 7.31
N GLN A 109 8.84 -22.10 7.66
CA GLN A 109 10.26 -22.50 7.62
C GLN A 109 10.81 -22.45 6.20
N ASN A 110 10.04 -22.87 5.20
CA ASN A 110 10.44 -22.84 3.80
C ASN A 110 10.68 -21.41 3.31
N LEU A 111 9.74 -20.49 3.55
CA LEU A 111 9.85 -19.08 3.17
C LEU A 111 11.01 -18.40 3.89
N LYS A 112 11.13 -18.58 5.20
CA LYS A 112 12.25 -18.05 5.99
C LYS A 112 13.60 -18.56 5.46
N SER A 113 13.71 -19.87 5.23
CA SER A 113 14.92 -20.52 4.71
C SER A 113 15.31 -20.00 3.33
N LEU A 114 14.34 -19.89 2.42
CA LEU A 114 14.53 -19.33 1.09
C LEU A 114 15.08 -17.89 1.16
N ILE A 115 14.42 -17.02 1.92
CA ILE A 115 14.83 -15.61 2.05
C ILE A 115 16.23 -15.49 2.67
N CYS A 116 16.50 -16.24 3.74
CA CYS A 116 17.82 -16.25 4.37
C CYS A 116 18.92 -16.71 3.40
N LYS A 117 18.70 -17.78 2.64
CA LYS A 117 19.64 -18.28 1.62
C LYS A 117 19.88 -17.24 0.52
N THR A 118 18.83 -16.60 0.01
CA THR A 118 18.96 -15.53 -1.00
C THR A 118 19.73 -14.33 -0.45
N CYS A 119 19.48 -13.92 0.79
CA CYS A 119 20.23 -12.84 1.43
C CYS A 119 21.71 -13.19 1.61
N MET A 120 22.02 -14.40 2.08
CA MET A 120 23.39 -14.89 2.19
C MET A 120 24.11 -14.90 0.83
N ALA A 121 23.47 -15.41 -0.22
CA ALA A 121 24.03 -15.41 -1.57
C ALA A 121 24.33 -13.99 -2.09
N LYS A 122 23.59 -12.99 -1.63
CA LYS A 122 23.81 -11.57 -1.92
C LYS A 122 24.73 -10.86 -0.92
N LYS A 123 25.44 -11.60 -0.06
CA LYS A 123 26.32 -11.08 1.01
C LYS A 123 25.60 -10.13 1.98
N ARG A 124 24.29 -10.29 2.15
CA ARG A 124 23.47 -9.54 3.12
C ARG A 124 23.18 -10.44 4.31
N LYS A 125 23.81 -10.18 5.45
CA LYS A 125 23.56 -10.96 6.68
C LYS A 125 22.34 -10.40 7.41
N ILE A 126 21.32 -11.24 7.60
CA ILE A 126 20.18 -10.93 8.48
C ILE A 126 20.63 -11.24 9.90
N GLN A 127 20.68 -10.22 10.75
CA GLN A 127 21.06 -10.36 12.15
C GLN A 127 19.81 -10.32 13.02
N SER A 128 19.80 -11.11 14.09
CA SER A 128 18.77 -11.00 15.13
C SER A 128 18.92 -9.67 15.86
N ARG A 129 17.80 -8.99 16.07
CA ARG A 129 17.72 -7.73 16.81
C ARG A 129 16.41 -7.71 17.60
N PRO A 130 16.27 -8.59 18.60
CA PRO A 130 15.07 -8.62 19.42
C PRO A 130 14.97 -7.27 20.15
N ARG A 131 13.76 -6.73 20.23
CA ARG A 131 13.52 -5.60 21.12
C ARG A 131 13.20 -6.16 22.49
N GLY A 132 14.00 -5.82 23.48
CA GLY A 132 13.64 -6.09 24.88
C GLY A 132 12.31 -5.41 25.24
N ASN A 133 11.70 -5.86 26.33
CA ASN A 133 10.48 -5.30 26.96
C ASN A 133 10.63 -3.84 27.45
N GLY A 134 11.50 -3.04 26.83
CA GLY A 134 11.75 -1.64 27.14
C GLY A 134 10.54 -0.76 26.81
N PHE A 135 9.45 -0.97 27.54
CA PHE A 135 8.47 0.05 27.80
C PHE A 135 9.08 0.96 28.87
N ILE A 136 9.69 2.05 28.44
CA ILE A 136 9.72 3.25 29.27
C ILE A 136 8.41 3.96 28.95
N PRO A 137 7.48 4.13 29.90
CA PRO A 137 6.39 5.09 29.76
C PRO A 137 7.04 6.47 29.72
N GLY A 138 7.42 6.91 28.52
CA GLY A 138 7.94 8.25 28.30
C GLY A 138 6.81 9.24 28.47
N ALA A 139 6.59 9.66 29.71
CA ALA A 139 6.12 11.00 30.03
C ALA A 139 7.08 11.99 29.36
N GLN A 140 6.82 12.32 28.10
CA GLN A 140 7.26 13.55 27.49
C GLN A 140 5.99 14.21 26.99
N GLN A 141 5.48 15.15 27.80
CA GLN A 141 4.78 16.30 27.27
C GLN A 141 5.57 16.79 26.07
N ARG A 142 5.12 16.47 24.86
CA ARG A 142 5.50 17.25 23.70
C ARG A 142 4.77 18.57 23.91
N GLU A 143 5.51 19.56 24.38
CA GLU A 143 5.15 20.95 24.16
C GLU A 143 4.72 21.09 22.71
N PHE A 144 3.46 21.47 22.55
CA PHE A 144 2.85 21.76 21.27
C PHE A 144 3.61 22.95 20.66
N ASN A 145 4.50 22.68 19.70
CA ASN A 145 5.21 23.72 18.97
C ASN A 145 4.40 24.05 17.69
N PRO A 146 3.73 25.21 17.61
CA PRO A 146 2.76 25.50 16.53
C PRO A 146 3.39 25.82 15.16
N ARG A 147 4.68 25.53 14.94
CA ARG A 147 5.41 25.94 13.72
C ARG A 147 5.42 24.96 12.54
N PHE A 148 4.76 23.80 12.63
CA PHE A 148 4.64 22.87 11.50
C PHE A 148 3.27 22.97 10.80
N GLN A 149 3.00 24.13 10.19
CA GLN A 149 1.87 24.33 9.25
C GLN A 149 2.34 24.54 7.80
N GLN A 150 3.43 23.92 7.36
CA GLN A 150 3.75 23.88 5.93
C GLN A 150 3.38 22.53 5.33
N ALA A 151 2.16 22.47 4.82
CA ALA A 151 1.69 21.42 3.93
C ALA A 151 2.44 21.54 2.59
N HIS A 152 3.50 20.75 2.41
CA HIS A 152 3.98 20.46 1.06
C HIS A 152 2.98 19.52 0.40
N ARG A 153 2.15 20.08 -0.49
CA ARG A 153 1.30 19.37 -1.44
C ARG A 153 2.17 18.50 -2.34
N SER A 154 2.27 17.21 -2.04
CA SER A 154 2.75 16.21 -2.99
C SER A 154 1.57 15.77 -3.86
N TYR A 155 1.60 16.16 -5.14
CA TYR A 155 0.60 15.72 -6.11
C TYR A 155 0.77 14.22 -6.37
N PHE A 156 -0.19 13.43 -5.88
CA PHE A 156 -0.38 12.04 -6.29
C PHE A 156 -1.12 12.04 -7.62
N VAL A 157 -0.52 11.48 -8.67
CA VAL A 157 -1.17 11.26 -9.97
C VAL A 157 -1.63 9.81 -10.02
N PRO A 158 -2.95 9.53 -10.04
CA PRO A 158 -3.47 8.16 -10.17
C PRO A 158 -3.15 7.58 -11.57
N PRO A 159 -2.75 6.30 -11.69
CA PRO A 159 -2.31 5.71 -12.95
C PRO A 159 -3.44 5.25 -13.89
N TYR A 160 -4.70 5.63 -13.65
CA TYR A 160 -5.83 5.25 -14.50
C TYR A 160 -6.64 6.46 -14.91
N TYR A 161 -6.17 7.18 -15.94
CA TYR A 161 -7.03 8.07 -16.72
C TYR A 161 -6.96 7.66 -18.19
N ASN A 162 -8.00 6.96 -18.63
CA ASN A 162 -8.15 6.52 -20.01
C ASN A 162 -8.22 7.73 -20.95
N GLN A 163 -7.45 7.65 -22.03
CA GLN A 163 -7.54 8.51 -23.20
C GLN A 163 -8.90 8.32 -23.86
N ALA A 164 -9.73 9.35 -23.80
CA ALA A 164 -10.77 9.59 -24.79
C ALA A 164 -10.88 11.11 -24.99
N ARG A 165 -10.00 11.67 -25.82
CA ARG A 165 -10.25 12.99 -26.43
C ARG A 165 -10.06 12.89 -27.93
N GLY A 166 -11.21 12.89 -28.59
CA GLY A 166 -11.35 12.97 -30.03
C GLY A 166 -10.72 14.24 -30.59
N HIS A 167 -10.32 14.10 -31.84
CA HIS A 167 -9.83 15.13 -32.73
C HIS A 167 -10.83 16.28 -32.85
N LEU A 168 -10.42 17.50 -32.50
CA LEU A 168 -11.02 18.72 -33.01
C LEU A 168 -9.91 19.69 -33.40
N SER A 169 -9.77 19.81 -34.72
CA SER A 169 -8.83 20.65 -35.43
C SER A 169 -8.97 22.13 -35.07
N ARG A 170 -7.83 22.78 -34.89
CA ARG A 170 -7.65 24.21 -34.64
C ARG A 170 -7.69 24.94 -35.98
N ASN A 171 -8.69 25.78 -36.24
CA ASN A 171 -8.65 26.74 -37.35
C ASN A 171 -8.51 28.18 -36.81
N PRO A 172 -7.58 28.99 -37.33
CA PRO A 172 -7.46 30.41 -37.01
C PRO A 172 -8.43 31.28 -37.83
N GLN A 173 -8.96 32.32 -37.20
CA GLN A 173 -9.78 33.40 -37.80
C GLN A 173 -9.00 34.22 -38.83
N PRO A 174 -9.70 34.76 -39.86
CA PRO A 174 -9.39 36.10 -40.34
C PRO A 174 -10.61 37.03 -40.48
N GLN A 175 -10.28 38.32 -40.55
CA GLN A 175 -11.12 39.52 -40.53
C GLN A 175 -11.98 39.73 -41.78
N GLY A 176 -13.13 40.39 -41.56
CA GLY A 176 -13.62 41.50 -42.39
C GLY A 176 -14.56 41.19 -43.57
N ARG A 177 -15.83 41.62 -43.46
CA ARG A 177 -16.53 42.58 -44.37
C ARG A 177 -18.04 42.66 -44.03
N GLN A 178 -18.58 43.86 -44.23
CA GLN A 178 -19.96 44.32 -43.98
C GLN A 178 -21.00 43.75 -44.97
N TYR A 179 -22.24 44.24 -44.83
CA TYR A 179 -23.52 43.97 -45.53
C TYR A 179 -24.32 42.81 -44.91
N GLY A 180 -25.57 42.92 -44.46
CA GLY A 180 -26.59 43.97 -44.47
C GLY A 180 -27.97 43.27 -44.44
N MET A 181 -28.94 43.84 -43.70
CA MET A 181 -30.40 43.58 -43.73
C MET A 181 -30.99 42.24 -43.23
N GLY A 182 -31.99 42.35 -42.33
CA GLY A 182 -33.12 41.41 -42.27
C GLY A 182 -33.57 40.91 -40.89
N HIS A 183 -34.35 41.72 -40.16
CA HIS A 183 -35.45 41.21 -39.28
C HIS A 183 -36.71 41.08 -40.18
N PRO A 184 -37.82 40.34 -39.86
CA PRO A 184 -38.26 40.04 -38.49
C PRO A 184 -39.02 38.70 -38.23
N ASP A 185 -39.31 38.49 -36.93
CA ASP A 185 -40.48 37.87 -36.29
C ASP A 185 -41.21 36.65 -36.91
N ARG A 186 -41.38 35.59 -36.10
CA ARG A 186 -42.72 35.04 -35.80
C ARG A 186 -42.77 34.10 -34.58
N ARG A 187 -43.61 34.50 -33.62
CA ARG A 187 -44.23 33.70 -32.55
C ARG A 187 -44.89 32.41 -33.07
N ARG A 188 -44.86 31.33 -32.27
CA ARG A 188 -46.01 30.50 -31.78
C ARG A 188 -45.48 29.21 -31.13
N ARG A 189 -45.63 29.06 -29.81
CA ARG A 189 -46.67 28.29 -29.08
C ARG A 189 -46.62 26.77 -29.28
N PHE A 190 -46.32 26.10 -28.16
CA PHE A 190 -46.65 24.75 -27.67
C PHE A 190 -47.51 23.84 -28.56
N HIS A 191 -47.14 22.54 -28.61
CA HIS A 191 -48.03 21.39 -28.42
C HIS A 191 -47.21 20.07 -28.23
N LEU A 192 -47.39 19.39 -27.09
CA LEU A 192 -47.31 17.92 -26.92
C LEU A 192 -48.54 17.29 -27.65
N PRO A 193 -48.61 16.01 -28.08
CA PRO A 193 -48.36 14.75 -27.30
C PRO A 193 -47.91 13.58 -28.25
N PRO A 194 -48.20 12.26 -28.03
CA PRO A 194 -48.65 11.49 -26.84
C PRO A 194 -47.64 10.46 -26.30
#